data_AF-A0A962Z620-F1
#
_entry.id   AF-A0A962Z620-F1
#
_cell.length_a   1.000
_cell.length_b   1.000
_cell.length_c   1.000
_cell.angle_alpha   90.00
_cell.angle_beta   90.00
_cell.angle_gamma   90.00
#
_symmetry.space_group_name_H-M   'P 1'
#
loop_
_entity.id
_entity.type
_entity.pdbx_description
1 polymer ?
#
loop_
_entity_poly.entity_id
_entity_poly.type
_entity_poly.pdbx_seq_one_letter_code
_entity_poly.pdbx_strand_id
1 'polypeptide(L)'
;MEHLFNLQSLGIEMGTLVMFGMLVLLLLTGMPLAFVTLLVALIFALGWFGPMSIPLITSRVYSFVMNFVFVSVPMFVLMAAILDRSGIAR
;
A
#
# COMPACT_ATOMS: atom_id res chain seq x y z
N MET A 1 -20.97 20.86 -4.75
CA MET A 1 -19.95 20.32 -3.82
C MET A 1 -18.81 19.67 -4.62
N GLU A 2 -18.25 20.38 -5.61
CA GLU A 2 -17.19 19.88 -6.50
C GLU A 2 -15.89 20.72 -6.43
N HIS A 3 -15.84 21.70 -5.52
CA HIS A 3 -14.76 22.71 -5.46
C HIS A 3 -13.85 22.61 -4.23
N LEU A 4 -14.01 21.63 -3.34
CA LEU A 4 -13.29 21.61 -2.06
C LEU A 4 -11.94 20.85 -2.09
N PHE A 5 -11.68 20.02 -3.11
CA PHE A 5 -10.48 19.20 -3.18
C PHE A 5 -9.87 19.21 -4.59
N ASN A 6 -9.58 20.39 -5.12
CA ASN A 6 -8.89 20.51 -6.42
C ASN A 6 -7.39 20.75 -6.18
N LEU A 7 -6.67 19.67 -5.81
CA LEU A 7 -5.21 19.70 -5.63
C LEU A 7 -4.48 19.93 -6.96
N GLN A 8 -5.16 19.82 -8.10
CA GLN A 8 -4.62 20.12 -9.42
C GLN A 8 -4.18 21.60 -9.57
N SER A 9 -4.68 22.48 -8.70
CA SER A 9 -4.22 23.88 -8.62
C SER A 9 -2.82 24.04 -8.01
N LEU A 10 -2.38 23.07 -7.20
CA LEU A 10 -0.97 22.95 -6.82
C LEU A 10 -0.23 22.39 -8.03
N GLY A 11 0.71 23.16 -8.58
CA GLY A 11 1.56 22.66 -9.66
C GLY A 11 2.23 21.33 -9.27
N ILE A 12 2.65 20.56 -10.28
CA ILE A 12 3.22 19.21 -10.11
C ILE A 12 4.44 19.24 -9.15
N GLU A 13 5.20 20.33 -9.17
CA GLU A 13 6.32 20.58 -8.25
C GLU A 13 5.87 20.57 -6.78
N MET A 14 4.91 21.41 -6.41
CA MET A 14 4.41 21.47 -5.02
C MET A 14 3.64 20.20 -4.64
N GLY A 15 2.92 19.59 -5.59
CA GLY A 15 2.23 18.32 -5.38
C GLY A 15 3.20 17.21 -4.96
N THR A 16 4.29 17.02 -5.70
CA THR A 16 5.29 15.99 -5.39
C THR A 16 6.02 16.22 -4.06
N LEU A 17 6.33 17.48 -3.71
CA LEU A 17 6.92 17.81 -2.42
C LEU A 17 5.98 17.47 -1.25
N VAL A 18 4.69 17.77 -1.36
CA VAL A 18 3.70 17.43 -0.32
C VAL A 18 3.47 15.92 -0.27
N MET A 19 3.46 15.21 -1.40
CA MET A 19 3.39 13.74 -1.43
C MET A 19 4.56 13.11 -0.67
N PHE A 20 5.77 13.59 -0.95
CA PHE A 20 6.97 13.09 -0.31
C PHE A 20 7.00 13.41 1.19
N GLY A 21 6.68 14.64 1.56
CA GLY A 21 6.58 15.05 2.96
C GLY A 21 5.57 14.22 3.74
N MET A 22 4.40 13.96 3.15
CA MET A 22 3.37 13.11 3.76
C MET A 22 3.83 11.67 3.94
N LEU A 23 4.51 11.08 2.94
CA LEU A 23 5.09 9.74 3.05
C LEU A 23 6.08 9.66 4.22
N VAL A 24 7.01 10.62 4.33
CA VAL A 24 8.00 10.64 5.41
C VAL A 24 7.34 10.77 6.78
N LEU A 25 6.41 11.72 6.94
CA LEU A 25 5.70 11.90 8.21
C LEU A 25 4.92 10.65 8.63
N LEU A 26 4.26 9.99 7.68
CA LEU A 26 3.52 8.76 7.96
C LEU A 26 4.45 7.58 8.25
N LEU A 27 5.60 7.47 7.59
CA LEU A 27 6.58 6.44 7.91
C LEU A 27 7.16 6.58 9.32
N LEU A 28 7.35 7.80 9.81
CA LEU A 28 7.80 8.05 11.18
C LEU A 28 6.83 7.52 12.25
N THR A 29 5.57 7.27 11.91
CA THR A 29 4.60 6.65 12.83
C THR A 29 4.84 5.15 13.05
N GLY A 30 5.72 4.52 12.25
CA GLY A 30 6.12 3.11 12.40
C GLY A 30 5.12 2.10 11.84
N MET A 31 4.04 2.54 11.19
CA MET A 31 3.10 1.65 10.53
C MET A 31 3.71 0.98 9.27
N PRO A 32 3.23 -0.22 8.87
CA PRO A 32 3.76 -0.92 7.70
C PRO A 32 3.67 -0.08 6.42
N LEU A 33 4.74 -0.09 5.61
CA LEU A 33 4.86 0.69 4.37
C LEU A 33 3.63 0.55 3.45
N ALA A 34 3.04 -0.64 3.38
CA ALA A 34 1.86 -0.90 2.55
C ALA A 34 0.65 0.00 2.91
N PHE A 35 0.42 0.25 4.20
CA PHE A 35 -0.66 1.15 4.63
C PHE A 35 -0.32 2.62 4.36
N VAL A 36 0.94 2.99 4.58
CA VAL A 36 1.42 4.36 4.30
C VAL A 36 1.24 4.72 2.84
N THR A 37 1.73 3.87 1.94
CA THR A 37 1.67 4.15 0.49
C THR A 37 0.24 4.16 -0.03
N LEU A 38 -0.63 3.29 0.50
CA LEU A 38 -2.04 3.23 0.13
C LEU A 38 -2.79 4.49 0.59
N LEU A 39 -2.56 4.94 1.83
CA LEU A 39 -3.21 6.14 2.37
C LEU A 39 -2.77 7.40 1.60
N VAL A 40 -1.47 7.56 1.36
CA VAL A 40 -0.97 8.68 0.54
C VAL A 40 -1.54 8.62 -0.88
N ALA A 41 -1.55 7.44 -1.50
CA ALA A 41 -2.15 7.27 -2.82
C ALA A 41 -3.64 7.63 -2.83
N LEU A 42 -4.39 7.27 -1.79
CA LEU A 42 -5.82 7.57 -1.68
C LEU A 42 -6.10 9.08 -1.56
N ILE A 43 -5.36 9.77 -0.69
CA ILE A 43 -5.50 11.23 -0.52
C ILE A 43 -5.18 11.96 -1.84
N PHE A 44 -4.07 11.61 -2.49
CA PHE A 44 -3.64 12.28 -3.70
C PHE A 44 -4.46 11.90 -4.93
N ALA A 45 -4.84 10.63 -5.09
CA ALA A 45 -5.66 10.21 -6.21
C ALA A 45 -7.07 10.82 -6.15
N LEU A 46 -7.70 10.84 -4.97
CA LEU A 46 -9.00 11.49 -4.81
C LEU A 46 -8.91 13.02 -4.97
N GLY A 47 -7.86 13.65 -4.44
CA GLY A 47 -7.70 15.10 -4.52
C GLY A 47 -7.23 15.62 -5.90
N TRP A 48 -6.71 14.77 -6.79
CA TRP A 48 -6.24 15.18 -8.12
C TRP A 48 -7.13 14.68 -9.25
N PHE A 49 -7.58 13.42 -9.18
CA PHE A 49 -8.38 12.76 -10.23
C PHE A 49 -9.86 12.60 -9.84
N GLY A 50 -10.23 12.91 -8.60
CA GLY A 50 -11.61 12.79 -8.12
C GLY A 50 -12.06 11.34 -7.87
N PRO A 51 -13.37 11.11 -7.67
CA PRO A 51 -13.94 9.80 -7.32
C PRO A 51 -13.72 8.70 -8.37
N MET A 52 -13.41 9.08 -9.61
CA MET A 52 -13.11 8.13 -10.70
C MET A 52 -11.81 7.34 -10.46
N SER A 53 -10.96 7.79 -9.54
CA SER A 53 -9.71 7.10 -9.19
C SER A 53 -9.87 5.94 -8.20
N ILE A 54 -11.02 5.80 -7.54
CA ILE A 54 -11.28 4.75 -6.55
C ILE A 54 -11.05 3.34 -7.11
N PRO A 55 -11.54 2.98 -8.32
CA PRO A 55 -11.31 1.65 -8.88
C PRO A 55 -9.82 1.33 -9.12
N LEU A 56 -8.99 2.34 -9.41
CA LEU A 56 -7.55 2.16 -9.62
C LEU A 56 -6.85 1.74 -8.32
N ILE A 57 -7.21 2.39 -7.21
CA ILE A 57 -6.68 2.05 -5.89
C ILE A 57 -7.15 0.64 -5.51
N THR A 58 -8.44 0.35 -5.63
CA THR A 58 -9.01 -0.96 -5.32
C THR A 58 -8.33 -2.09 -6.11
N SER A 59 -8.07 -1.87 -7.40
CA SER A 59 -7.35 -2.84 -8.24
C SER A 59 -5.93 -3.10 -7.71
N ARG A 60 -5.20 -2.07 -7.29
CA ARG A 60 -3.85 -2.21 -6.72
C ARG A 60 -3.86 -2.97 -5.39
N VAL A 61 -4.82 -2.67 -4.51
CA VAL A 61 -4.98 -3.39 -3.24
C VAL A 61 -5.29 -4.87 -3.51
N TYR A 62 -6.20 -5.14 -4.45
CA TYR A 62 -6.55 -6.51 -4.82
C TYR A 62 -5.33 -7.28 -5.35
N SER A 63 -4.56 -6.69 -6.27
CA SER A 63 -3.32 -7.30 -6.77
C SER A 63 -2.26 -7.51 -5.69
N PHE A 64 -2.22 -6.64 -4.68
CA PHE A 64 -1.32 -6.81 -3.54
C PHE A 64 -1.74 -8.00 -2.68
N VAL A 65 -3.01 -8.10 -2.28
CA VAL A 65 -3.52 -9.20 -1.44
C VAL A 65 -3.40 -10.55 -2.15
N MET A 66 -3.62 -10.58 -3.46
CA MET A 66 -3.49 -11.78 -4.29
C MET A 66 -2.04 -12.15 -4.65
N ASN A 67 -1.06 -11.46 -4.07
CA ASN A 67 0.34 -11.71 -4.39
C ASN A 67 0.81 -13.07 -3.84
N PHE A 68 1.44 -13.87 -4.71
CA PHE A 68 2.00 -15.19 -4.38
C PHE A 68 3.05 -15.16 -3.26
N VAL A 69 3.67 -14.02 -2.96
CA VAL A 69 4.59 -13.86 -1.82
C VAL A 69 3.93 -14.22 -0.50
N PHE A 70 2.63 -13.94 -0.33
CA PHE A 70 1.91 -14.32 0.89
C PHE A 70 1.67 -15.82 1.01
N VAL A 71 1.65 -16.54 -0.11
CA VAL A 71 1.57 -18.02 -0.12
C VAL A 71 2.87 -18.65 0.35
N SER A 72 4.00 -17.94 0.25
CA SER A 72 5.28 -18.42 0.76
C SER A 72 5.25 -18.68 2.27
N VAL A 73 4.54 -17.86 3.05
CA VAL A 73 4.51 -17.98 4.52
C VAL A 73 3.88 -19.32 4.99
N PRO A 74 2.66 -19.70 4.55
CA PRO A 74 2.12 -21.02 4.87
C PRO A 74 2.99 -22.19 4.40
N MET A 75 3.64 -22.06 3.23
CA MET A 75 4.51 -23.11 2.69
C MET A 75 5.79 -23.28 3.52
N PHE A 76 6.35 -22.20 4.07
CA PHE A 76 7.45 -22.27 5.02
C PHE A 76 7.03 -22.96 6.33
N VAL A 77 5.84 -22.66 6.84
CA VAL A 77 5.30 -23.33 8.03
C VAL A 77 5.04 -24.82 7.76
N LEU A 78 4.51 -25.16 6.59
CA LEU A 78 4.29 -26.54 6.16
C LEU A 78 5.60 -27.32 6.09
N MET A 79 6.63 -26.74 5.48
CA MET A 79 7.96 -27.35 5.42
C MET A 79 8.50 -27.64 6.81
N ALA A 80 8.44 -26.67 7.73
CA ALA A 80 8.88 -26.86 9.12
C ALA A 80 8.11 -28.02 9.78
N ALA A 81 6.79 -28.06 9.64
CA ALA A 81 5.94 -29.10 10.21
C ALA A 81 6.22 -30.51 9.63
N ILE A 82 6.53 -30.61 8.33
CA ILE A 82 6.92 -31.87 7.69
C ILE A 82 8.29 -32.33 8.18
N LEU A 83 9.25 -31.40 8.31
CA LEU A 83 10.61 -31.69 8.76
C LEU A 83 10.65 -32.15 10.22
N ASP A 84 9.84 -31.54 11.09
CA ASP A 84 9.66 -31.96 12.49
C ASP A 84 9.08 -33.38 12.59
N ARG A 85 8.16 -33.75 11.70
CA ARG A 85 7.53 -35.09 11.69
C ARG A 85 8.38 -36.17 11.02
N SER A 86 9.28 -35.80 10.10
CA SER A 86 10.16 -36.76 9.41
C SER A 86 11.39 -37.14 10.22
N GLY A 87 11.64 -36.48 11.36
CA GLY A 87 12.80 -36.75 12.22
C GLY A 87 14.14 -36.26 11.64
N ILE A 88 14.12 -35.56 10.51
CA ILE A 88 15.30 -35.01 9.84
C ILE A 88 15.75 -33.70 10.51
N ALA A 89 14.83 -32.97 11.18
CA ALA A 89 15.12 -31.74 11.92
C ALA A 89 15.66 -31.94 13.35
N ARG A 90 15.79 -33.19 13.84
CA ARG A 90 16.32 -33.45 15.18
C ARG A 90 17.84 -33.59 15.19
#